data_AF-X1SHV5-F1
#
_entry.id   AF-X1SHV5-F1
#
_cell.length_a   1.000
_cell.length_b   1.000
_cell.length_c   1.000
_cell.angle_alpha   90.00
_cell.angle_beta   90.00
_cell.angle_gamma   90.00
#
_symmetry.space_group_name_H-M   'P 1'
#
loop_
_entity.id
_entity.type
_entity.pdbx_description
1 polymer ?
#
loop_
_entity_poly.entity_id
_entity_poly.type
_entity_poly.pdbx_seq_one_letter_code
_entity_poly.pdbx_strand_id
1 'polypeptide(L)'
;MTLVLFFIFVFFVFAIVFSWLSKVIRLYGGLNYIIDNELPDPLTIESYFILRIVEFRFAFIFIILSLAFSYVLKVGVYQKEYNQKEKLFVIIYGVLAIFYQFFLFARGLLILDLIAFTLVTFYMIFIYIPFFKHSVKNYRSVDDPVYKKGFLSLAIMAFSLTLILVCQLIDRVFVIALDIVGYTPFYFAGWTFALIALFGAYFGYIRPKSKE
;
A
#
# COMPACT_ATOMS: atom_id res chain seq x y z
N MET A 1 5.44 -6.00 19.80
CA MET A 1 5.21 -6.42 18.39
C MET A 1 3.74 -6.60 18.04
N THR A 2 2.91 -7.24 18.88
CA THR A 2 1.48 -7.50 18.58
C THR A 2 0.68 -6.23 18.26
N LEU A 3 0.87 -5.15 19.02
CA LEU A 3 0.21 -3.87 18.77
C LEU A 3 0.58 -3.24 17.41
N VAL A 4 1.84 -3.37 16.98
CA VAL A 4 2.31 -2.86 15.67
C VAL A 4 1.63 -3.63 14.53
N LEU A 5 1.55 -4.96 14.64
CA LEU A 5 0.84 -5.80 13.67
C LEU A 5 -0.65 -5.46 13.61
N PHE A 6 -1.28 -5.19 14.76
CA PHE A 6 -2.67 -4.74 14.80
C PHE A 6 -2.87 -3.42 14.04
N PHE A 7 -2.00 -2.42 14.25
CA PHE A 7 -2.09 -1.16 13.50
C PHE A 7 -1.87 -1.34 11.99
N ILE A 8 -0.89 -2.16 11.58
CA ILE A 8 -0.68 -2.51 10.16
C ILE A 8 -1.96 -3.09 9.57
N PHE A 9 -2.57 -4.07 10.26
CA PHE A 9 -3.80 -4.71 9.81
C PHE A 9 -4.96 -3.71 9.71
N VAL A 10 -5.21 -2.92 10.76
CA VAL A 10 -6.30 -1.93 10.79
C VAL A 10 -6.16 -0.91 9.66
N PHE A 11 -4.94 -0.40 9.41
CA PHE A 11 -4.72 0.54 8.33
C PHE A 11 -4.90 -0.10 6.95
N PHE A 12 -4.46 -1.34 6.73
CA PHE A 12 -4.75 -2.04 5.48
C PHE A 12 -6.25 -2.28 5.29
N VAL A 13 -6.99 -2.62 6.35
CA VAL A 13 -8.45 -2.77 6.30
C VAL A 13 -9.09 -1.44 5.90
N PHE A 14 -8.71 -0.32 6.52
CA PHE A 14 -9.21 1.00 6.11
C PHE A 14 -8.85 1.33 4.66
N ALA A 15 -7.63 1.05 4.21
CA ALA A 15 -7.25 1.26 2.82
C ALA A 15 -8.16 0.50 1.84
N ILE A 16 -8.48 -0.76 2.15
CA ILE A 16 -9.40 -1.58 1.35
C ILE A 16 -10.81 -1.00 1.39
N VAL A 17 -11.33 -0.63 2.57
CA VAL A 17 -12.66 -0.04 2.74
C VAL A 17 -12.78 1.25 1.92
N PHE A 18 -11.83 2.17 2.01
CA PHE A 18 -11.84 3.41 1.21
C PHE A 18 -11.67 3.13 -0.29
N SER A 19 -10.88 2.13 -0.68
CA SER A 19 -10.77 1.71 -2.08
C SER A 19 -12.08 1.14 -2.64
N TRP A 20 -12.83 0.40 -1.82
CA TRP A 20 -14.15 -0.09 -2.19
C TRP A 20 -15.19 1.02 -2.23
N LEU A 21 -15.20 1.89 -1.21
CA LEU A 21 -16.10 3.03 -1.14
C LEU A 21 -15.93 3.96 -2.34
N SER A 22 -14.68 4.21 -2.77
CA SER A 22 -14.38 4.90 -4.04
C SER A 22 -15.14 4.31 -5.22
N LYS A 23 -15.07 2.98 -5.41
CA LYS A 23 -15.71 2.29 -6.54
C LYS A 23 -17.23 2.33 -6.46
N VAL A 24 -17.79 2.14 -5.25
CA VAL A 24 -19.23 2.23 -5.01
C VAL A 24 -19.73 3.63 -5.34
N ILE A 25 -19.06 4.68 -4.84
CA ILE A 25 -19.45 6.07 -5.12
C ILE A 25 -19.34 6.38 -6.62
N ARG A 26 -18.29 5.91 -7.30
CA ARG A 26 -18.14 6.09 -8.76
C ARG A 26 -19.28 5.41 -9.53
N LEU A 27 -19.62 4.18 -9.16
CA LEU A 27 -20.66 3.39 -9.85
C LEU A 27 -22.06 4.00 -9.69
N TYR A 28 -22.42 4.43 -8.48
CA TYR A 28 -23.77 4.90 -8.18
C TYR A 28 -23.93 6.43 -8.25
N GLY A 29 -22.84 7.18 -8.18
CA GLY A 29 -22.84 8.64 -8.20
C GLY A 29 -22.74 9.25 -9.59
N GLY A 30 -22.56 8.44 -10.64
CA GLY A 30 -22.41 8.92 -12.03
C GLY A 30 -21.12 9.72 -12.28
N LEU A 31 -20.19 9.74 -11.32
CA LEU A 31 -18.92 10.46 -11.41
C LEU A 31 -17.93 9.67 -12.26
N ASN A 32 -17.78 10.07 -13.53
CA ASN A 32 -16.80 9.50 -14.43
C ASN A 32 -15.53 10.34 -14.43
N TYR A 33 -14.47 9.80 -13.83
CA TYR A 33 -13.21 10.50 -13.58
C TYR A 33 -12.47 10.98 -14.84
N ILE A 34 -12.76 10.39 -16.00
CA ILE A 34 -12.14 10.74 -17.29
C ILE A 34 -12.97 11.80 -18.03
N ILE A 35 -14.28 11.83 -17.79
CA ILE A 35 -15.25 12.63 -18.55
C ILE A 35 -15.62 13.92 -17.79
N ASP A 36 -15.70 13.86 -16.47
CA ASP A 36 -16.16 14.96 -15.61
C ASP A 36 -15.02 15.88 -15.14
N ASN A 37 -14.15 16.28 -16.07
CA ASN A 37 -13.03 17.20 -15.79
C ASN A 37 -13.48 18.65 -15.58
N GLU A 38 -14.73 18.98 -15.97
CA GLU A 38 -15.26 20.34 -15.93
C GLU A 38 -16.15 20.63 -14.70
N LEU A 39 -16.33 19.66 -13.80
CA LEU A 39 -17.11 19.90 -12.59
C LEU A 39 -16.33 20.86 -11.65
N PRO A 40 -16.99 21.90 -11.11
CA PRO A 40 -16.34 22.93 -10.33
C PRO A 40 -15.63 22.35 -9.10
N ASP A 41 -14.56 23.03 -8.67
CA ASP A 41 -13.85 22.71 -7.44
C ASP A 41 -14.81 22.57 -6.26
N PRO A 42 -14.49 21.70 -5.28
CA PRO A 42 -15.37 21.45 -4.14
C PRO A 42 -15.67 22.75 -3.38
N LEU A 43 -16.91 23.24 -3.52
CA LEU A 43 -17.38 24.46 -2.85
C LEU A 43 -17.73 24.21 -1.36
N THR A 44 -17.82 22.94 -0.94
CA THR A 44 -18.14 22.55 0.44
C THR A 44 -17.10 21.59 1.02
N ILE A 45 -16.93 21.63 2.34
CA ILE A 45 -16.04 20.70 3.07
C ILE A 45 -16.44 19.24 2.79
N GLU A 46 -17.73 18.93 2.71
CA GLU A 46 -18.21 17.58 2.42
C GLU A 46 -17.76 17.10 1.03
N SER A 47 -17.93 17.93 0.00
CA SER A 47 -17.48 17.61 -1.36
C SER A 47 -15.97 17.41 -1.43
N TYR A 48 -15.19 18.16 -0.64
CA TYR A 48 -13.76 17.97 -0.51
C TYR A 48 -13.42 16.54 -0.04
N PHE A 49 -14.01 16.09 1.08
CA PHE A 49 -13.77 14.74 1.61
C PHE A 49 -14.23 13.64 0.66
N ILE A 50 -15.41 13.78 0.05
CA ILE A 50 -15.96 12.78 -0.88
C ILE A 50 -15.02 12.60 -2.08
N LEU A 51 -14.48 13.69 -2.65
CA LEU A 51 -13.56 13.60 -3.78
C LEU A 51 -12.26 12.84 -3.41
N ARG A 52 -11.72 13.05 -2.20
CA ARG A 52 -10.53 12.31 -1.73
C ARG A 52 -10.81 10.82 -1.53
N ILE A 53 -12.05 10.45 -1.18
CA ILE A 53 -12.48 9.05 -1.17
C ILE A 53 -12.51 8.52 -2.60
N VAL A 54 -13.25 9.21 -3.49
CA VAL A 54 -13.43 8.82 -4.89
C VAL A 54 -12.09 8.60 -5.57
N GLU A 55 -11.06 9.37 -5.26
CA GLU A 55 -9.73 9.29 -5.88
C GLU A 55 -8.72 8.39 -5.17
N PHE A 56 -9.16 7.57 -4.22
CA PHE A 56 -8.27 6.68 -3.46
C PHE A 56 -7.26 7.40 -2.56
N ARG A 57 -7.34 8.73 -2.38
CA ARG A 57 -6.40 9.51 -1.56
C ARG A 57 -6.38 9.03 -0.12
N PHE A 58 -7.55 8.79 0.47
CA PHE A 58 -7.61 8.19 1.81
C PHE A 58 -7.05 6.78 1.85
N ALA A 59 -7.32 5.95 0.84
CA ALA A 59 -6.73 4.62 0.77
C ALA A 59 -5.19 4.70 0.77
N PHE A 60 -4.60 5.64 0.03
CA PHE A 60 -3.16 5.87 0.04
C PHE A 60 -2.62 6.36 1.37
N ILE A 61 -3.32 7.28 2.05
CA ILE A 61 -2.92 7.72 3.39
C ILE A 61 -2.83 6.53 4.34
N PHE A 62 -3.83 5.65 4.35
CA PHE A 62 -3.81 4.46 5.18
C PHE A 62 -2.71 3.47 4.78
N ILE A 63 -2.40 3.33 3.48
CA ILE A 63 -1.24 2.53 3.04
C ILE A 63 0.08 3.14 3.55
N ILE A 64 0.25 4.46 3.47
CA ILE A 64 1.44 5.17 3.95
C ILE A 64 1.61 4.97 5.47
N LEU A 65 0.53 5.07 6.24
CA LEU A 65 0.55 4.79 7.67
C LEU A 65 0.94 3.34 7.95
N SER A 66 0.30 2.37 7.27
CA SER A 66 0.62 0.96 7.39
C SER A 66 2.10 0.67 7.07
N LEU A 67 2.65 1.34 6.07
CA LEU A 67 4.05 1.26 5.69
C LEU A 67 4.98 1.76 6.81
N ALA A 68 4.68 2.90 7.42
CA ALA A 68 5.45 3.42 8.54
C ALA A 68 5.51 2.41 9.72
N PHE A 69 4.38 1.78 10.05
CA PHE A 69 4.37 0.71 11.06
C PHE A 69 5.07 -0.57 10.60
N SER A 70 5.03 -0.89 9.31
CA SER A 70 5.76 -2.01 8.72
C SER A 70 7.27 -1.81 8.78
N TYR A 71 7.76 -0.56 8.70
CA TYR A 71 9.15 -0.23 8.98
C TYR A 71 9.50 -0.48 10.45
N VAL A 72 8.66 -0.06 11.39
CA VAL A 72 8.86 -0.35 12.84
C VAL A 72 8.93 -1.86 13.08
N LEU A 73 8.07 -2.64 12.43
CA LEU A 73 8.11 -4.10 12.48
C LEU A 73 9.42 -4.66 11.90
N LYS A 74 9.86 -4.17 10.73
CA LYS A 74 11.14 -4.55 10.10
C LYS A 74 12.30 -4.40 11.09
N VAL A 75 12.39 -3.23 11.71
CA VAL A 75 13.45 -2.93 12.68
C VAL A 75 13.34 -3.88 13.86
N GLY A 76 12.14 -4.02 14.47
CA GLY A 76 11.94 -4.89 15.63
C GLY A 76 12.20 -6.39 15.38
N VAL A 77 12.09 -6.86 14.13
CA VAL A 77 12.36 -8.27 13.77
C VAL A 77 13.82 -8.50 13.40
N TYR A 78 14.44 -7.59 12.65
CA TYR A 78 15.74 -7.85 11.99
C TYR A 78 16.90 -7.02 12.53
N GLN A 79 16.64 -5.96 13.29
CA GLN A 79 17.66 -5.01 13.74
C GLN A 79 17.60 -4.83 15.25
N LYS A 80 18.76 -4.68 15.89
CA LYS A 80 18.82 -4.34 17.32
C LYS A 80 18.50 -2.87 17.57
N GLU A 81 18.87 -2.00 16.63
CA GLU A 81 18.74 -0.55 16.74
C GLU A 81 18.26 0.08 15.43
N TYR A 82 17.67 1.27 15.53
CA TYR A 82 17.21 2.03 14.38
C TYR A 82 18.40 2.67 13.65
N ASN A 83 18.49 2.44 12.35
CA ASN A 83 19.29 3.30 11.48
C ASN A 83 18.65 4.69 11.42
N GLN A 84 19.32 5.70 11.99
CA GLN A 84 18.78 7.06 12.10
C GLN A 84 18.46 7.69 10.74
N LYS A 85 19.27 7.42 9.71
CA LYS A 85 19.04 7.94 8.36
C LYS A 85 17.77 7.32 7.74
N GLU A 86 17.60 6.01 7.87
CA GLU A 86 16.37 5.33 7.41
C GLU A 86 15.14 5.83 8.17
N LYS A 87 15.24 5.95 9.50
CA LYS A 87 14.13 6.42 10.34
C LYS A 87 13.71 7.84 9.95
N LEU A 88 14.67 8.74 9.78
CA LEU A 88 14.41 10.12 9.36
C LEU A 88 13.75 10.16 7.98
N PHE A 89 14.28 9.38 7.03
CA PHE A 89 13.69 9.25 5.70
C PHE A 89 12.24 8.75 5.77
N VAL A 90 11.98 7.70 6.55
CA VAL A 90 10.63 7.12 6.69
C VAL A 90 9.64 8.15 7.21
N ILE A 91 10.03 8.96 8.20
CA ILE A 91 9.17 10.00 8.79
C ILE A 91 8.94 11.15 7.79
N ILE A 92 10.02 11.75 7.27
CA ILE A 92 9.91 12.90 6.37
C ILE A 92 9.15 12.52 5.10
N TYR A 93 9.52 11.40 4.47
CA TYR A 93 8.86 10.93 3.27
C TYR A 93 7.38 10.61 3.53
N GLY A 94 7.07 9.94 4.64
CA GLY A 94 5.69 9.61 5.01
C GLY A 94 4.82 10.86 5.21
N VAL A 95 5.34 11.87 5.91
CA VAL A 95 4.65 13.16 6.11
C VAL A 95 4.44 13.89 4.78
N LEU A 96 5.46 13.98 3.94
CA LEU A 96 5.36 14.62 2.62
C LEU A 96 4.37 13.88 1.71
N ALA A 97 4.37 12.55 1.74
CA ALA A 97 3.44 11.74 0.96
C ALA A 97 2.00 11.96 1.44
N ILE A 98 1.74 11.97 2.75
CA ILE A 98 0.41 12.27 3.31
C ILE A 98 -0.02 13.69 2.95
N PHE A 99 0.88 14.66 3.08
CA PHE A 99 0.62 16.05 2.68
C PHE A 99 0.21 16.13 1.20
N TYR A 100 0.95 15.43 0.32
CA TYR A 100 0.60 15.35 -1.10
C TYR A 100 -0.80 14.77 -1.31
N GLN A 101 -1.13 13.65 -0.65
CA GLN A 101 -2.45 13.02 -0.79
C GLN A 101 -3.61 13.91 -0.33
N PHE A 102 -3.37 14.75 0.68
CA PHE A 102 -4.43 15.57 1.25
C PHE A 102 -4.58 16.90 0.50
N PHE A 103 -3.47 17.62 0.29
CA PHE A 103 -3.47 19.01 -0.16
C PHE A 103 -3.19 19.18 -1.66
N LEU A 104 -2.34 18.35 -2.26
CA LEU A 104 -1.95 18.49 -3.66
C LEU A 104 -2.89 17.68 -4.54
N PHE A 105 -4.00 18.33 -4.88
CA PHE A 105 -5.08 17.78 -5.65
C PHE A 105 -5.63 18.83 -6.61
N ALA A 106 -5.83 18.42 -7.87
CA ALA A 106 -6.62 19.16 -8.85
C ALA A 106 -7.37 18.14 -9.72
N ARG A 107 -8.68 18.36 -9.85
CA ARG A 107 -9.56 17.44 -10.56
C ARG A 107 -9.19 17.39 -12.05
N GLY A 108 -9.27 16.19 -12.64
CA GLY A 108 -8.98 15.96 -14.06
C GLY A 108 -7.50 15.99 -14.45
N LEU A 109 -6.60 16.36 -13.53
CA LEU A 109 -5.16 16.25 -13.74
C LEU A 109 -4.67 14.84 -13.39
N LEU A 110 -4.86 13.91 -14.33
CA LEU A 110 -4.43 12.50 -14.19
C LEU A 110 -2.95 12.35 -13.81
N ILE A 111 -2.11 13.32 -14.16
CA ILE A 111 -0.69 13.34 -13.78
C ILE A 111 -0.49 13.43 -12.26
N LEU A 112 -1.36 14.14 -11.53
CA LEU A 112 -1.29 14.23 -10.06
C LEU A 112 -1.64 12.89 -9.41
N ASP A 113 -2.54 12.11 -10.02
CA ASP A 113 -2.82 10.76 -9.56
C ASP A 113 -1.64 9.84 -9.82
N LEU A 114 -1.00 9.94 -10.98
CA LEU A 114 0.18 9.16 -11.29
C LEU A 114 1.32 9.45 -10.30
N ILE A 115 1.56 10.72 -9.97
CA ILE A 115 2.53 11.11 -8.95
C ILE A 115 2.13 10.54 -7.59
N ALA A 116 0.86 10.62 -7.21
CA ALA A 116 0.35 10.05 -5.95
C ALA A 116 0.65 8.55 -5.84
N PHE A 117 0.32 7.77 -6.87
CA PHE A 117 0.62 6.34 -6.95
C PHE A 117 2.12 6.08 -6.89
N THR A 118 2.91 6.87 -7.61
CA THR A 118 4.37 6.74 -7.64
C THR A 118 4.98 6.95 -6.25
N LEU A 119 4.52 7.98 -5.51
CA LEU A 119 5.00 8.25 -4.16
C LEU A 119 4.75 7.08 -3.20
N VAL A 120 3.53 6.56 -3.20
CA VAL A 120 3.17 5.41 -2.34
C VAL A 120 3.93 4.15 -2.75
N THR A 121 4.08 3.92 -4.06
CA THR A 121 4.81 2.77 -4.60
C THR A 121 6.30 2.83 -4.24
N PHE A 122 6.93 3.99 -4.37
CA PHE A 122 8.33 4.18 -3.98
C PHE A 122 8.52 3.95 -2.48
N TYR A 123 7.62 4.47 -1.64
CA TYR A 123 7.67 4.24 -0.20
C TYR A 123 7.52 2.76 0.15
N MET A 124 6.62 2.06 -0.54
CA MET A 124 6.43 0.62 -0.39
C MET A 124 7.67 -0.17 -0.77
N ILE A 125 8.30 0.14 -1.91
CA ILE A 125 9.56 -0.48 -2.35
C ILE A 125 10.66 -0.25 -1.32
N PHE A 126 10.82 0.99 -0.82
CA PHE A 126 11.84 1.33 0.16
C PHE A 126 11.73 0.50 1.45
N ILE A 127 10.52 0.16 1.88
CA ILE A 127 10.28 -0.56 3.13
C ILE A 127 10.28 -2.08 2.92
N TYR A 128 9.52 -2.57 1.93
CA TYR A 128 9.29 -4.01 1.76
C TYR A 128 10.40 -4.72 0.98
N ILE A 129 11.18 -4.06 0.12
CA ILE A 129 12.32 -4.73 -0.54
C ILE A 129 13.41 -5.11 0.46
N PRO A 130 13.85 -4.25 1.39
CA PRO A 130 14.75 -4.66 2.47
C PRO A 130 14.15 -5.75 3.35
N PHE A 131 12.86 -5.62 3.72
CA PHE A 131 12.15 -6.63 4.51
C PHE A 131 12.16 -8.00 3.83
N PHE A 132 11.88 -8.04 2.53
CA PHE A 132 11.96 -9.24 1.69
C PHE A 132 13.37 -9.84 1.68
N LYS A 133 14.41 -9.02 1.43
CA LYS A 133 15.80 -9.47 1.41
C LYS A 133 16.22 -10.10 2.74
N HIS A 134 15.85 -9.48 3.87
CA HIS A 134 16.12 -10.04 5.20
C HIS A 134 15.36 -11.34 5.44
N SER A 135 14.09 -11.41 5.05
CA SER A 135 13.28 -12.63 5.16
C SER A 135 13.90 -13.79 4.37
N VAL A 136 14.31 -13.56 3.11
CA VAL A 136 14.95 -14.58 2.27
C VAL A 136 16.31 -14.99 2.84
N LYS A 137 17.09 -14.04 3.37
CA LYS A 137 18.37 -14.35 4.01
C LYS A 137 18.17 -15.29 5.21
N ASN A 138 17.21 -14.99 6.08
CA ASN A 138 16.93 -15.80 7.26
C ASN A 138 16.30 -17.15 6.92
N TYR A 139 15.45 -17.21 5.90
CA TYR A 139 14.93 -18.47 5.36
C TYR A 139 16.06 -19.44 4.94
N ARG A 140 17.15 -18.91 4.37
CA ARG A 140 18.30 -19.71 3.93
C ARG A 140 19.24 -20.09 5.07
N SER A 141 19.21 -19.39 6.20
CA SER A 141 20.15 -19.59 7.31
C SER A 141 19.58 -20.39 8.49
N VAL A 142 18.28 -20.67 8.50
CA VAL A 142 17.64 -21.42 9.59
C VAL A 142 17.27 -22.82 9.12
N ASP A 143 17.67 -23.82 9.90
CA ASP A 143 17.39 -25.23 9.62
C ASP A 143 16.04 -25.68 10.18
N ASP A 144 15.57 -25.06 11.26
CA ASP A 144 14.27 -25.37 11.85
C ASP A 144 13.15 -25.12 10.82
N PRO A 145 12.37 -26.16 10.46
CA PRO A 145 11.39 -26.09 9.39
C PRO A 145 10.25 -25.10 9.70
N VAL A 146 9.93 -24.86 10.97
CA VAL A 146 8.84 -23.95 11.34
C VAL A 146 9.27 -22.50 11.20
N TYR A 147 10.46 -22.15 11.69
CA TYR A 147 11.02 -20.81 11.47
C TYR A 147 11.30 -20.54 10.00
N LYS A 148 11.79 -21.55 9.27
CA LYS A 148 12.00 -21.50 7.83
C LYS A 148 10.70 -21.19 7.08
N LYS A 149 9.62 -21.91 7.39
CA LYS A 149 8.28 -21.61 6.82
C LYS A 149 7.83 -20.18 7.15
N GLY A 150 8.02 -19.73 8.40
CA GLY A 150 7.69 -18.36 8.81
C GLY A 150 8.41 -17.29 7.98
N PHE A 151 9.72 -17.42 7.78
CA PHE A 151 10.50 -16.50 6.95
C PHE A 151 10.12 -16.54 5.47
N LEU A 152 9.81 -17.71 4.93
CA LEU A 152 9.34 -17.84 3.55
C LEU A 152 8.00 -17.12 3.36
N SER A 153 7.06 -17.33 4.28
CA SER A 153 5.76 -16.66 4.29
C SER A 153 5.88 -15.13 4.35
N LEU A 154 6.76 -14.62 5.21
CA LEU A 154 7.07 -13.20 5.31
C LEU A 154 7.69 -12.64 4.01
N ALA A 155 8.57 -13.41 3.36
CA ALA A 155 9.14 -13.04 2.07
C ALA A 155 8.07 -12.97 0.97
N ILE A 156 7.24 -14.02 0.84
CA ILE A 156 6.16 -14.07 -0.15
C ILE A 156 5.19 -12.92 0.06
N MET A 157 4.81 -12.64 1.31
CA MET A 157 3.94 -11.52 1.66
C MET A 157 4.57 -10.18 1.24
N ALA A 158 5.82 -9.89 1.65
CA ALA A 158 6.49 -8.63 1.33
C ALA A 158 6.66 -8.40 -0.18
N PHE A 159 7.03 -9.44 -0.92
CA PHE A 159 7.16 -9.38 -2.37
C PHE A 159 5.80 -9.16 -3.03
N SER A 160 4.78 -9.91 -2.61
CA SER A 160 3.43 -9.81 -3.17
C SER A 160 2.81 -8.43 -2.90
N LEU A 161 2.93 -7.90 -1.68
CA LEU A 161 2.48 -6.53 -1.34
C LEU A 161 3.14 -5.48 -2.24
N THR A 162 4.44 -5.60 -2.50
CA THR A 162 5.16 -4.71 -3.42
C THR A 162 4.59 -4.81 -4.84
N LEU A 163 4.33 -6.02 -5.32
CA LEU A 163 3.77 -6.24 -6.65
C LEU A 163 2.35 -5.70 -6.82
N ILE A 164 1.52 -5.66 -5.76
CA ILE A 164 0.20 -5.02 -5.83
C ILE A 164 0.34 -3.58 -6.32
N LEU A 165 1.16 -2.76 -5.66
CA LEU A 165 1.30 -1.35 -6.05
C LEU A 165 2.05 -1.15 -7.35
N VAL A 166 3.03 -2.00 -7.67
CA VAL A 166 3.69 -1.96 -8.99
C VAL A 166 2.68 -2.24 -10.10
N CYS A 167 1.84 -3.26 -9.96
CA CYS A 167 0.78 -3.56 -10.92
C CYS A 167 -0.23 -2.42 -11.02
N GLN A 168 -0.66 -1.84 -9.91
CA GLN A 168 -1.58 -0.70 -9.94
C GLN A 168 -0.93 0.55 -10.57
N LEU A 169 0.36 0.81 -10.33
CA LEU A 169 1.08 1.90 -10.98
C LEU A 169 1.16 1.69 -12.49
N ILE A 170 1.51 0.49 -12.95
CA ILE A 170 1.53 0.16 -14.38
C ILE A 170 0.13 0.31 -14.98
N ASP A 171 -0.91 -0.20 -14.31
CA ASP A 171 -2.30 -0.02 -14.73
C ASP A 171 -2.63 1.47 -14.94
N ARG A 172 -2.27 2.34 -13.99
CA ARG A 172 -2.49 3.79 -14.12
C ARG A 172 -1.68 4.41 -15.26
N VAL A 173 -0.43 4.01 -15.46
CA VAL A 173 0.37 4.47 -16.61
C VAL A 173 -0.30 4.09 -17.92
N PHE A 174 -0.80 2.87 -18.06
CA PHE A 174 -1.49 2.41 -19.28
C PHE A 174 -2.81 3.15 -19.51
N VAL A 175 -3.62 3.33 -18.46
CA VAL A 175 -4.87 4.11 -18.54
C VAL A 175 -4.60 5.53 -19.04
N ILE A 176 -3.56 6.19 -18.53
CA ILE A 176 -3.20 7.56 -18.92
C ILE A 176 -2.58 7.62 -20.31
N ALA A 177 -1.63 6.74 -20.62
CA ALA A 177 -0.86 6.80 -21.86
C ALA A 177 -1.65 6.34 -23.10
N LEU A 178 -2.63 5.45 -22.91
CA LEU A 178 -3.41 4.83 -23.99
C LEU A 178 -4.89 5.22 -23.96
N ASP A 179 -5.29 6.12 -23.06
CA ASP A 179 -6.67 6.57 -22.87
C ASP A 179 -7.68 5.42 -22.72
N ILE A 180 -7.27 4.36 -22.01
CA ILE A 180 -8.08 3.16 -21.82
C ILE A 180 -9.14 3.44 -20.76
N VAL A 181 -10.42 3.41 -21.16
CA VAL A 181 -11.56 3.48 -20.25
C VAL A 181 -11.77 2.12 -19.60
N GLY A 182 -11.43 2.00 -18.31
CA GLY A 182 -11.72 0.81 -17.50
C GLY A 182 -10.51 0.23 -16.77
N TYR A 183 -10.41 -1.10 -16.74
CA TYR A 183 -9.37 -1.85 -16.03
C TYR A 183 -8.44 -2.55 -17.01
N THR A 184 -7.13 -2.47 -16.78
CA THR A 184 -6.16 -3.24 -17.56
C THR A 184 -5.90 -4.61 -16.92
N PRO A 185 -5.24 -5.56 -17.60
CA PRO A 185 -4.81 -6.82 -16.98
C PRO A 185 -3.99 -6.64 -15.70
N PHE A 186 -3.25 -5.52 -15.58
CA PHE A 186 -2.45 -5.21 -14.40
C PHE A 186 -3.30 -4.92 -13.17
N TYR A 187 -4.49 -4.35 -13.34
CA TYR A 187 -5.43 -4.19 -12.22
C TYR A 187 -5.80 -5.55 -11.60
N PHE A 188 -6.12 -6.54 -12.43
CA PHE A 188 -6.46 -7.89 -11.96
C PHE A 188 -5.25 -8.63 -11.40
N ALA A 189 -4.07 -8.47 -12.01
CA ALA A 189 -2.83 -9.03 -11.49
C ALA A 189 -2.53 -8.51 -10.06
N GLY A 190 -2.78 -7.22 -9.80
CA GLY A 190 -2.67 -6.65 -8.46
C GLY A 190 -3.56 -7.36 -7.44
N TRP A 191 -4.80 -7.70 -7.79
CA TRP A 191 -5.69 -8.46 -6.90
C TRP A 191 -5.22 -9.90 -6.67
N THR A 192 -4.67 -10.55 -7.68
CA THR A 192 -4.03 -11.86 -7.52
C THR A 192 -2.88 -11.80 -6.51
N PHE A 193 -2.03 -10.78 -6.58
CA PHE A 193 -0.96 -10.59 -5.58
C PHE A 193 -1.51 -10.24 -4.20
N ALA A 194 -2.65 -9.53 -4.09
CA ALA A 194 -3.31 -9.30 -2.81
C ALA A 194 -3.74 -10.61 -2.14
N LEU A 195 -4.31 -11.54 -2.92
CA LEU A 195 -4.66 -12.88 -2.42
C LEU A 195 -3.41 -13.66 -1.99
N ILE A 196 -2.36 -13.67 -2.81
CA ILE A 196 -1.10 -14.35 -2.47
C ILE A 196 -0.49 -13.76 -1.19
N ALA A 197 -0.52 -12.43 -1.03
CA ALA A 197 -0.03 -11.76 0.17
C ALA A 197 -0.82 -12.18 1.43
N LEU A 198 -2.15 -12.25 1.34
CA LEU A 198 -3.02 -12.68 2.43
C LEU A 198 -2.73 -14.13 2.84
N PHE A 199 -2.66 -15.05 1.86
CA PHE A 199 -2.33 -16.44 2.14
C PHE A 199 -0.91 -16.59 2.69
N GLY A 200 0.07 -15.88 2.11
CA GLY A 200 1.44 -15.84 2.59
C GLY A 200 1.52 -15.42 4.06
N ALA A 201 0.84 -14.33 4.44
CA ALA A 201 0.76 -13.86 5.81
C ALA A 201 0.11 -14.88 6.75
N TYR A 202 -1.02 -15.49 6.35
CA TYR A 202 -1.74 -16.47 7.15
C TYR A 202 -0.91 -17.75 7.41
N PHE A 203 -0.29 -18.30 6.37
CA PHE A 203 0.55 -19.50 6.51
C PHE A 203 1.82 -19.26 7.35
N GLY A 204 2.28 -18.01 7.44
CA GLY A 204 3.39 -17.61 8.30
C GLY A 204 2.99 -17.38 9.75
N TYR A 205 1.71 -17.08 10.00
CA TYR A 205 1.16 -16.79 11.33
C TYR A 205 0.78 -18.04 12.12
N ILE A 206 0.79 -19.23 11.50
CA ILE A 206 0.79 -20.49 12.25
C ILE A 206 2.14 -20.59 12.96
N ARG A 207 2.22 -19.86 14.08
CA ARG A 207 3.32 -19.83 15.04
C ARG A 207 3.75 -21.28 15.29
N PRO A 208 5.06 -21.62 15.23
CA PRO A 208 5.53 -22.61 16.18
C PRO A 208 5.07 -22.09 17.54
N LYS A 209 4.36 -22.91 18.31
CA LYS A 209 4.32 -22.69 19.76
C LYS A 209 5.79 -22.67 20.19
N SER A 210 6.40 -21.49 20.32
CA SER A 210 7.61 -21.35 21.10
C SER A 210 7.15 -21.65 22.51
N LYS A 211 7.27 -22.92 22.89
CA LYS A 211 7.27 -23.30 24.28
C LYS A 211 8.39 -22.47 24.91
N GLU A 212 8.00 -21.52 25.74
CA GLU A 212 8.74 -21.36 26.99
C GLU A 212 8.86 -22.73 27.67
#